data_AF-A0A0F2TJP0-F1
#
_entry.id   AF-A0A0F2TJP0-F1
#
_cell.length_a   1.000
_cell.length_b   1.000
_cell.length_c   1.000
_cell.angle_alpha   90.00
_cell.angle_beta   90.00
_cell.angle_gamma   90.00
#
_symmetry.space_group_name_H-M   'P 1'
#
loop_
_entity.id
_entity.type
_entity.pdbx_description
1 polymer ?
#
loop_
_entity_poly.entity_id
_entity_poly.type
_entity_poly.pdbx_seq_one_letter_code
_entity_poly.pdbx_strand_id
1 'polypeptide(L)' 'MARTVIDLDDDLLAEAQRLFGTTTKVATVNAALLEAVKLARRIELADAIANGEFDLLDEPGKSAAA' A
#
# COMPACT_ATOMS: atom_id res chain seq x y z
N MET A 1 19.18 -2.76 8.57
CA MET A 1 17.87 -3.28 9.02
C MET A 1 18.01 -3.77 10.44
N ALA A 2 17.01 -3.56 11.28
CA ALA A 2 16.96 -4.14 12.62
C ALA A 2 16.54 -5.61 12.53
N ARG A 3 17.13 -6.48 13.36
CA ARG A 3 16.75 -7.89 13.43
C ARG A 3 15.60 -8.03 14.42
N THR A 4 14.43 -8.42 13.93
CA THR A 4 13.25 -8.71 14.75
C THR A 4 13.03 -10.22 14.76
N VAL A 5 12.78 -10.79 15.93
CA VAL A 5 12.38 -12.20 16.09
C VAL A 5 10.89 -12.20 16.37
N ILE A 6 10.12 -12.86 15.52
CA ILE A 6 8.68 -13.00 15.61
C ILE A 6 8.31 -14.44 15.24
N ASP A 7 7.23 -14.94 15.82
CA ASP A 7 6.62 -16.19 15.40
C ASP A 7 5.65 -15.90 14.25
N LEU A 8 5.65 -16.78 13.25
CA LEU A 8 4.81 -16.69 12.07
C LEU A 8 4.08 -18.02 11.89
N ASP A 9 2.84 -17.93 11.44
CA ASP A 9 2.11 -19.10 10.94
C ASP A 9 2.76 -19.55 9.62
N ASP A 10 3.33 -20.76 9.63
CA ASP A 10 4.08 -21.29 8.49
C ASP A 10 3.17 -21.65 7.29
N ASP A 11 1.89 -21.99 7.53
CA ASP A 11 0.94 -22.30 6.47
C ASP A 11 0.52 -21.01 5.74
N LEU A 12 0.20 -19.96 6.49
CA LEU A 12 -0.10 -18.63 5.93
C LEU A 12 1.13 -18.05 5.21
N LEU A 13 2.33 -18.23 5.78
CA LEU A 13 3.56 -17.78 5.15
C LEU A 13 3.81 -18.50 3.83
N ALA A 14 3.57 -19.81 3.76
CA ALA A 14 3.70 -20.59 2.54
C ALA A 14 2.68 -20.16 1.48
N GLU A 15 1.46 -19.82 1.88
CA GLU A 15 0.44 -19.27 0.97
C GLU A 15 0.85 -17.90 0.43
N ALA A 16 1.29 -16.99 1.31
CA ALA A 16 1.81 -15.69 0.93
C ALA A 16 3.02 -15.83 -0.01
N GLN A 17 3.91 -16.80 0.22
CA GLN A 17 5.03 -17.08 -0.66
C GLN A 17 4.59 -17.45 -2.08
N ARG A 18 3.56 -18.30 -2.21
CA ARG A 18 2.98 -18.65 -3.50
C ARG A 18 2.33 -17.44 -4.16
N LEU A 19 1.54 -16.68 -3.41
CA LEU A 19 0.81 -15.52 -3.91
C LEU A 19 1.74 -14.39 -4.38
N PHE A 20 2.81 -14.12 -3.64
CA PHE A 20 3.80 -13.10 -3.97
C PHE A 20 4.94 -13.61 -4.87
N GLY A 21 5.01 -14.92 -5.16
CA GLY A 21 6.10 -15.53 -5.92
C GLY A 21 7.47 -15.41 -5.25
N THR A 22 7.51 -15.41 -3.91
CA THR A 22 8.73 -15.19 -3.13
C THR A 22 9.33 -16.48 -2.61
N THR A 23 10.67 -16.55 -2.61
CA THR A 23 11.41 -17.76 -2.21
C THR A 23 11.97 -17.70 -0.78
N THR A 24 11.96 -16.53 -0.14
CA THR A 24 12.51 -16.34 1.22
C THR A 24 11.48 -15.69 2.13
N LYS A 25 11.44 -16.13 3.40
CA LYS A 25 10.53 -15.59 4.42
C LYS A 25 10.62 -14.06 4.53
N VAL A 26 11.84 -13.51 4.50
CA VAL A 26 12.07 -12.05 4.58
C VAL A 26 11.47 -11.32 3.38
N ALA A 27 11.64 -11.86 2.16
CA ALA A 27 11.05 -11.26 0.97
C ALA A 27 9.51 -11.26 1.04
N THR A 28 8.91 -12.35 1.53
CA THR A 28 7.46 -12.46 1.71
C THR A 28 6.92 -11.46 2.72
N VAL A 29 7.57 -11.34 3.89
CA VAL A 29 7.16 -10.39 4.92
C VAL A 29 7.28 -8.96 4.42
N ASN A 30 8.38 -8.61 3.75
CA ASN A 30 8.55 -7.27 3.19
C ASN A 30 7.52 -6.96 2.09
N ALA A 31 7.20 -7.93 1.24
CA ALA A 31 6.17 -7.78 0.22
C ALA A 31 4.78 -7.58 0.84
N ALA A 32 4.43 -8.39 1.85
CA ALA A 32 3.17 -8.27 2.56
C ALA A 32 3.01 -6.90 3.25
N LEU A 33 4.06 -6.42 3.93
CA LEU A 33 4.07 -5.10 4.56
C LEU A 33 3.92 -3.97 3.53
N LEU A 34 4.58 -4.08 2.38
CA LEU A 34 4.47 -3.09 1.31
C LEU A 34 3.04 -3.04 0.76
N GLU A 35 2.41 -4.19 0.50
CA GLU A 35 1.03 -4.25 0.00
C GLU A 35 0.03 -3.72 1.03
N ALA A 36 0.23 -3.98 2.33
CA ALA A 36 -0.60 -3.40 3.39
C ALA A 36 -0.53 -1.87 3.40
N VAL A 37 0.68 -1.29 3.26
CA VAL A 37 0.85 0.17 3.18
C VAL A 37 0.22 0.75 1.91
N LYS A 38 0.37 0.08 0.76
CA LYS A 38 -0.28 0.51 -0.49
C LYS A 38 -1.80 0.49 -0.36
N LEU A 39 -2.36 -0.56 0.24
CA LEU A 39 -3.79 -0.66 0.46
C LEU A 39 -4.29 0.49 1.35
N ALA A 40 -3.62 0.75 2.47
CA ALA A 40 -3.96 1.87 3.36
C ALA A 40 -3.97 3.21 2.60
N ARG A 41 -2.93 3.50 1.81
CA ARG A 41 -2.84 4.73 1.01
C ARG A 41 -3.94 4.83 -0.06
N ARG A 42 -4.33 3.71 -0.66
CA ARG A 42 -5.44 3.69 -1.63
C ARG A 42 -6.78 4.00 -0.97
N ILE A 43 -6.98 3.52 0.26
CA ILE A 43 -8.16 3.84 1.06
C ILE A 43 -8.16 5.33 1.42
N GLU A 44 -7.05 5.85 1.95
CA GLU A 44 -6.90 7.29 2.26
C GLU A 44 -7.20 8.17 1.03
N LEU A 45 -6.68 7.79 -0.14
CA LEU A 45 -6.95 8.49 -1.38
C LEU A 45 -8.43 8.43 -1.77
N ALA A 46 -9.06 7.25 -1.66
CA ALA A 46 -10.47 7.09 -1.97
C ALA A 46 -11.36 7.93 -1.04
N ASP A 47 -11.02 7.98 0.25
CA ASP A 47 -11.74 8.78 1.25
C ASP A 47 -11.60 10.28 0.96
N ALA A 48 -10.40 10.76 0.67
CA ALA A 48 -10.17 12.15 0.32
C ALA A 48 -10.89 12.57 -0.98
N ILE A 49 -10.99 11.68 -1.97
CA ILE A 49 -11.82 11.88 -3.17
C ILE A 49 -13.31 11.96 -2.79
N ALA A 50 -13.80 11.05 -1.95
CA ALA A 50 -15.19 11.03 -1.51
C ALA A 50 -15.58 12.27 -0.70
N ASN A 51 -14.62 12.81 0.08
CA ASN A 51 -14.79 14.03 0.87
C ASN A 51 -14.65 15.32 0.05
N GLY A 52 -14.31 15.22 -1.25
CA GLY A 52 -14.14 16.38 -2.12
C GLY A 52 -12.88 17.19 -1.82
N GLU A 53 -11.86 16.59 -1.21
CA GLU A 53 -10.60 17.26 -0.87
C GLU A 53 -9.73 17.54 -2.10
N PHE A 54 -10.06 16.93 -3.25
CA PHE A 54 -9.41 17.18 -4.52
C PHE A 54 -10.36 17.87 -5.50
N ASP A 55 -9.98 19.05 -5.96
CA ASP A 55 -10.58 19.64 -7.17
C ASP A 55 -9.95 18.99 -8.40
N LEU A 56 -10.46 17.81 -8.76
CA LEU A 56 -9.99 17.03 -9.91
C LEU A 56 -10.46 17.63 -11.26
N LEU A 57 -11.21 18.74 -11.23
CA LEU A 57 -11.80 19.40 -12.39
C LEU A 57 -11.16 20.75 -12.69
N ASP A 58 -9.90 20.95 -12.30
CA ASP A 58 -9.14 22.15 -12.65
C ASP A 58 -9.18 22.35 -14.18
N GLU A 59 -10.03 23.25 -14.66
CA GLU A 59 -10.06 23.62 -16.08
C GLU A 59 -8.69 24.22 -16.39
N PRO A 60 -7.91 23.68 -17.35
CA PRO A 60 -6.62 24.23 -17.70
C PRO A 60 -6.81 25.64 -18.29
N GLY A 61 -6.83 26.66 -17.43
CA GLY A 61 -7.05 28.04 -17.86
C GLY A 61 -7.54 29.06 -16.81
N LYS A 62 -7.95 28.69 -15.58
CA LYS A 62 -8.55 29.65 -14.62
C LYS A 62 -7.68 30.16 -13.46
N SER A 63 -6.39 29.80 -13.38
CA SER A 63 -5.51 30.28 -12.30
C SER A 63 -4.61 31.49 -12.66
N ALA A 64 -4.89 32.24 -13.73
CA ALA A 64 -4.14 33.44 -14.08
C ALA A 64 -5.00 34.71 -13.99
N ALA A 65 -5.58 34.97 -12.80
CA ALA A 65 -6.14 36.27 -12.45
C ALA A 65 -6.21 36.43 -10.92
N ALA A 66 -5.07 36.70 -10.29
CA ALA A 66 -4.97 37.38 -9.00
C ALA A 66 -3.56 37.96 -8.84
#